data_AF-R8VWQ8-F1
#
_entry.id   AF-R8VWQ8-F1
#
_cell.length_a   1.000
_cell.length_b   1.000
_cell.length_c   1.000
_cell.angle_alpha   90.00
_cell.angle_beta   90.00
_cell.angle_gamma   90.00
#
_symmetry.space_group_name_H-M   'P 1'
#
loop_
_entity.id
_entity.type
_entity.pdbx_description
1 polymer ?
#
loop_
_entity_poly.entity_id
_entity_poly.type
_entity_poly.pdbx_seq_one_letter_code
_entity_poly.pdbx_strand_id
1 'polypeptide(L)'
;MSRLCIFFLYRPQKTEVRPTGKYRYLTFEDRKKIEAWYLIGDRPADIAARLSVHYTTIYKELQRGATGELDANQREGYSAELAERRLRESFKRRGKKAVAKPNSQGPPAQPGRRKECSA
;
A
#
# COMPACT_ATOMS: atom_id res chain seq x y z
N MET A 1 -12.14 -8.56 45.67
CA MET A 1 -10.69 -8.77 45.46
C MET A 1 -10.51 -9.49 44.13
N SER A 2 -10.89 -8.88 43.00
CA SER A 2 -10.11 -7.81 42.35
C SER A 2 -8.69 -8.28 42.00
N ARG A 3 -8.57 -8.97 40.87
CA ARG A 3 -7.34 -9.03 40.06
C ARG A 3 -7.75 -8.71 38.63
N LEU A 4 -8.27 -7.51 38.41
CA LEU A 4 -7.49 -6.43 37.80
C LEU A 4 -6.63 -6.95 36.65
N CYS A 5 -7.27 -7.00 35.48
CA CYS A 5 -6.72 -6.60 34.20
C CYS A 5 -5.21 -6.25 34.22
N ILE A 6 -4.36 -7.24 33.96
CA ILE A 6 -2.97 -7.02 33.53
C ILE A 6 -2.98 -6.77 32.01
N PHE A 7 -3.84 -5.86 31.55
CA PHE A 7 -3.86 -5.33 30.18
C PHE A 7 -3.18 -3.95 30.12
N PHE A 8 -2.39 -3.60 31.14
CA PHE A 8 -1.99 -2.20 31.39
C PHE A 8 -0.62 -1.79 30.85
N LEU A 9 0.13 -2.63 30.10
CA LEU A 9 1.48 -2.26 29.63
C LEU A 9 1.76 -2.51 28.14
N TYR A 10 0.76 -2.48 27.29
CA TYR A 10 1.00 -2.22 25.86
C TYR A 10 0.50 -0.82 25.55
N ARG A 11 1.29 0.19 25.92
CA ARG A 11 1.10 1.58 25.48
C ARG A 11 1.28 1.56 23.96
N PRO A 12 0.22 1.62 23.14
CA PRO A 12 0.45 1.81 21.71
C PRO A 12 1.14 3.16 21.59
N GLN A 13 2.33 3.16 20.99
CA GLN A 13 2.97 4.39 20.55
C GLN A 13 1.93 5.08 19.67
N LYS A 14 1.30 6.16 20.19
CA LYS A 14 0.50 7.07 19.37
C LYS A 14 1.51 7.76 18.46
N THR A 15 1.87 7.09 17.37
CA THR A 15 2.72 7.67 16.34
C THR A 15 1.88 8.76 15.69
N GLU A 16 2.05 10.00 16.13
CA GLU A 16 1.73 11.17 15.31
C GLU A 16 2.66 11.12 14.10
N VAL A 17 2.33 10.28 13.12
CA VAL A 17 3.00 10.27 11.83
C VAL A 17 2.54 11.55 11.16
N ARG A 18 3.23 12.67 11.42
CA ARG A 18 3.08 13.86 10.59
C ARG A 18 3.47 13.42 9.18
N PRO A 19 2.54 13.37 8.21
CA PRO A 19 2.90 12.98 6.86
C PRO A 19 3.70 14.15 6.29
N THR A 20 5.01 14.13 6.46
CA THR A 20 5.94 15.12 5.92
C THR A 20 6.07 14.91 4.41
N GLY A 21 4.99 15.22 3.69
CA GLY A 21 4.89 15.83 2.35
C GLY A 21 5.72 15.32 1.17
N LYS A 22 6.62 14.35 1.31
CA LYS A 22 7.51 13.90 0.24
C LYS A 22 7.17 12.47 -0.13
N TYR A 23 6.36 12.34 -1.17
CA TYR A 23 6.14 11.07 -1.87
C TYR A 23 7.49 10.58 -2.42
N ARG A 24 8.09 9.60 -1.75
CA ARG A 24 9.30 8.92 -2.19
C ARG A 24 8.96 7.50 -2.61
N TYR A 25 9.59 7.04 -3.69
CA TYR A 25 9.57 5.63 -4.04
C TYR A 25 10.49 4.86 -3.09
N LEU A 26 10.03 3.70 -2.63
CA LEU A 26 10.91 2.77 -1.91
C LEU A 26 11.99 2.26 -2.86
N THR A 27 13.22 2.27 -2.38
CA THR A 27 14.36 1.65 -3.06
C THR A 27 14.32 0.13 -2.88
N PHE A 28 15.10 -0.59 -3.69
CA PHE A 28 15.22 -2.04 -3.53
C PHE A 28 15.80 -2.43 -2.16
N GLU A 29 16.72 -1.62 -1.63
CA GLU A 29 17.26 -1.78 -0.28
C GLU A 29 16.19 -1.65 0.80
N ASP A 30 15.26 -0.70 0.64
CA ASP A 30 14.14 -0.55 1.57
C ASP A 30 13.20 -1.76 1.52
N ARG A 31 13.00 -2.36 0.33
CA ARG A 31 12.20 -3.60 0.19
C ARG A 31 12.83 -4.78 0.91
N LYS A 32 14.16 -4.95 0.82
CA LYS A 32 14.90 -5.98 1.57
C LYS A 32 14.80 -5.78 3.08
N LYS A 33 14.86 -4.54 3.55
CA LYS A 33 14.67 -4.23 4.97
C LYS A 33 13.27 -4.60 5.46
N ILE A 34 12.24 -4.31 4.65
CA ILE A 34 10.86 -4.71 4.95
C ILE A 34 10.76 -6.23 5.07
N GLU A 35 11.35 -6.99 4.14
CA GLU A 35 11.36 -8.45 4.18
C GLU A 35 12.03 -8.99 5.45
N ALA A 36 13.23 -8.52 5.78
CA ALA A 36 13.94 -8.94 6.99
C ALA A 36 13.14 -8.65 8.28
N TRP A 37 12.57 -7.45 8.40
CA TRP A 37 11.79 -7.09 9.60
C TRP A 37 10.43 -7.79 9.65
N TYR A 38 9.82 -8.04 8.50
CA TYR A 38 8.56 -8.75 8.43
C TYR A 38 8.72 -10.23 8.82
N LEU A 39 9.84 -10.87 8.43
CA LEU A 39 10.22 -12.22 8.87
C LEU A 39 10.49 -12.29 10.38
N ILE A 40 11.08 -11.23 10.97
CA ILE A 40 11.25 -11.11 12.43
C ILE A 40 9.88 -10.97 13.14
N GLY A 41 8.84 -10.55 12.42
CA GLY A 41 7.48 -10.38 12.95
C GLY A 41 7.15 -8.94 13.37
N ASP A 42 8.01 -7.97 13.05
CA ASP A 42 7.77 -6.55 13.34
C ASP A 42 6.44 -6.08 12.75
N ARG A 43 5.77 -5.16 13.45
CA ARG A 43 4.49 -4.63 12.99
C ARG A 43 4.73 -3.70 11.80
N PRO A 44 3.81 -3.62 10.81
CA PRO A 44 3.94 -2.70 9.68
C PRO A 44 4.08 -1.21 10.08
N ALA A 45 3.50 -0.81 11.22
CA ALA A 45 3.69 0.54 11.78
C ALA A 45 5.14 0.75 12.28
N ASP A 46 5.69 -0.29 12.92
CA ASP A 46 7.10 -0.52 13.28
C ASP A 46 8.08 -0.11 12.18
N ILE A 47 7.89 -0.86 11.09
CA ILE A 47 8.66 -0.79 9.85
C ILE A 47 8.54 0.59 9.19
N ALA A 48 7.32 1.14 9.18
CA ALA A 48 7.05 2.45 8.61
C ALA A 48 7.79 3.57 9.34
N ALA A 49 7.79 3.53 10.68
CA ALA A 49 8.51 4.50 11.50
C ALA A 49 10.02 4.46 11.24
N ARG A 50 10.61 3.26 11.11
CA ARG A 50 12.05 3.10 10.79
C ARG A 50 12.42 3.65 9.41
N LEU A 51 11.57 3.44 8.40
CA LEU A 51 11.78 3.96 7.04
C LEU A 51 11.36 5.43 6.87
N SER A 52 10.79 6.05 7.92
CA SER A 52 10.19 7.39 7.84
C SER A 52 9.14 7.49 6.72
N VAL A 53 8.38 6.42 6.48
CA VAL A 53 7.28 6.38 5.52
C VAL A 53 5.95 6.20 6.24
N HIS A 54 4.85 6.50 5.54
CA HIS A 54 3.52 6.28 6.09
C HIS A 54 3.16 4.78 6.09
N TYR A 55 2.47 4.31 7.12
CA TYR A 55 2.08 2.90 7.27
C TYR A 55 1.28 2.36 6.08
N THR A 56 0.45 3.19 5.43
CA THR A 56 -0.30 2.79 4.23
C THR A 56 0.60 2.44 3.06
N THR A 57 1.79 3.04 2.97
CA THR A 57 2.77 2.70 1.93
C THR A 57 3.31 1.29 2.16
N ILE A 58 3.61 0.93 3.41
CA ILE A 58 4.05 -0.43 3.77
C ILE A 58 2.96 -1.45 3.44
N TYR A 59 1.69 -1.19 3.78
CA TYR A 59 0.59 -2.11 3.44
C TYR A 59 0.45 -2.33 1.92
N LYS A 60 0.54 -1.26 1.12
CA LYS A 60 0.50 -1.37 -0.34
C LYS A 60 1.69 -2.12 -0.91
N GLU A 61 2.86 -1.97 -0.30
CA GLU A 61 4.07 -2.69 -0.70
C GLU A 61 3.96 -4.18 -0.34
N LEU A 62 3.48 -4.50 0.86
CA LEU A 62 3.22 -5.88 1.29
C LEU A 62 2.24 -6.58 0.33
N GLN A 63 1.13 -5.93 0.01
CA GLN A 63 0.17 -6.45 -0.97
C GLN A 63 0.78 -6.63 -2.37
N ARG A 64 1.69 -5.74 -2.77
CA ARG A 64 2.41 -5.85 -4.05
C ARG A 64 3.39 -7.03 -4.05
N GLY A 65 4.04 -7.33 -2.94
CA GLY A 65 4.98 -8.45 -2.79
C GLY A 65 4.37 -9.73 -2.25
N ALA A 66 3.06 -9.79 -2.05
CA ALA A 66 2.38 -10.94 -1.48
C ALA A 66 2.62 -12.19 -2.34
N THR A 67 3.23 -13.21 -1.73
CA THR A 67 3.49 -14.52 -2.32
C THR A 67 2.21 -15.37 -2.33
N GLY A 68 1.27 -15.09 -1.42
CA GLY A 68 0.04 -15.87 -1.24
C GLY A 68 0.22 -17.12 -0.37
N GLU A 69 1.46 -17.43 0.02
CA GLU A 69 1.76 -18.44 1.02
C GLU A 69 1.60 -17.86 2.43
N LEU A 70 1.09 -18.68 3.35
CA LEU A 70 1.00 -18.32 4.76
C LEU A 70 2.34 -18.64 5.44
N ASP A 71 2.97 -17.62 6.01
CA ASP A 71 4.15 -17.73 6.85
C ASP A 71 3.82 -18.50 8.15
N ALA A 72 4.85 -18.89 8.90
CA ALA A 72 4.76 -19.54 10.21
C ALA A 72 3.82 -18.82 11.19
N ASN A 73 3.63 -17.51 10.99
CA ASN A 73 2.73 -16.66 11.78
C ASN A 73 1.30 -16.55 11.22
N GLN A 74 0.90 -17.42 10.28
CA GLN A 74 -0.35 -17.34 9.50
C GLN A 74 -0.56 -15.99 8.80
N ARG A 75 0.53 -15.31 8.46
CA ARG A 75 0.52 -14.04 7.73
C ARG A 75 0.84 -14.28 6.27
N GLU A 76 0.35 -13.42 5.37
CA GLU A 76 0.76 -13.47 3.96
C GLU A 76 2.28 -13.24 3.86
N GLY A 77 3.01 -14.22 3.34
CA GLY A 77 4.43 -14.11 3.08
C GLY A 77 4.73 -12.96 2.12
N TYR A 78 5.80 -12.22 2.42
CA TYR A 78 6.25 -11.10 1.61
C TYR A 78 7.61 -11.41 1.00
N SER A 79 7.73 -11.22 -0.32
CA SER A 79 9.01 -11.30 -1.03
C SER A 79 9.38 -9.97 -1.68
N ALA A 80 10.57 -9.46 -1.35
CA ALA A 80 11.08 -8.20 -1.90
C ALA A 80 11.30 -8.27 -3.43
N GLU A 81 11.73 -9.43 -3.93
CA GLU A 81 12.01 -9.63 -5.36
C GLU A 81 10.73 -9.63 -6.21
N LEU A 82 9.66 -10.27 -5.71
CA LEU A 82 8.36 -10.27 -6.37
C LEU A 82 7.78 -8.85 -6.44
N ALA A 83 7.92 -8.08 -5.36
CA ALA A 83 7.48 -6.69 -5.30
C ALA A 83 8.19 -5.83 -6.36
N GLU A 84 9.52 -5.97 -6.48
CA GLU A 84 10.34 -5.26 -7.46
C GLU A 84 9.97 -5.66 -8.90
N ARG A 85 9.79 -6.96 -9.17
CA ARG A 85 9.37 -7.46 -10.49
C ARG A 85 8.04 -6.86 -10.91
N ARG A 86 7.03 -6.92 -10.04
CA ARG A 86 5.69 -6.34 -10.30
C ARG A 86 5.74 -4.83 -10.48
N LEU A 87 6.61 -4.13 -9.74
CA LEU A 87 6.85 -2.70 -9.92
C LEU A 87 7.46 -2.41 -11.31
N ARG A 88 8.48 -3.17 -11.72
CA ARG A 88 9.12 -3.03 -13.02
C ARG A 88 8.16 -3.30 -14.18
N GLU A 89 7.34 -4.33 -14.07
CA GLU A 89 6.28 -4.65 -15.03
C GLU A 89 5.23 -3.53 -15.12
N SER A 90 4.83 -2.97 -13.98
CA SER A 90 3.91 -1.85 -13.92
C SER A 90 4.48 -0.62 -14.65
N PHE A 91 5.76 -0.32 -14.47
CA PHE A 91 6.44 0.76 -15.19
C PHE A 91 6.48 0.50 -16.70
N LYS A 92 6.81 -0.73 -17.14
CA LYS A 92 6.81 -1.11 -18.56
C LYS A 92 5.44 -0.89 -19.22
N ARG A 93 4.35 -1.22 -18.51
CA ARG A 93 2.98 -1.03 -19.01
C ARG A 93 2.57 0.44 -19.13
N ARG A 94 3.00 1.30 -18.21
CA ARG A 94 2.54 2.70 -18.12
C ARG A 94 3.07 3.58 -19.27
N GLY A 95 4.18 3.19 -19.90
CA GLY A 95 4.86 3.98 -20.93
C GLY A 95 4.25 3.95 -22.33
N LYS A 96 3.33 3.01 -22.64
CA LYS A 96 2.61 3.00 -23.92
C LYS A 96 1.26 3.69 -23.78
N LYS A 97 1.25 5.03 -23.69
CA LYS A 97 0.07 5.75 -24.16
C LYS A 97 0.02 5.51 -25.66
N ALA A 98 -0.95 4.72 -26.12
CA ALA A 98 -1.32 4.77 -27.52
C ALA A 98 -1.59 6.25 -27.82
N VAL A 99 -0.83 6.84 -28.73
CA VAL A 99 -1.23 8.09 -29.37
C VAL A 99 -2.63 7.79 -29.87
N ALA A 100 -3.64 8.39 -29.24
CA ALA A 100 -5.00 8.28 -29.71
C ALA A 100 -4.95 8.79 -31.14
N LYS A 101 -5.10 7.90 -32.12
CA LYS A 101 -5.38 8.33 -33.49
C LYS A 101 -6.62 9.21 -33.36
N PRO A 102 -6.60 10.49 -33.81
CA PRO A 102 -7.78 11.32 -33.78
C PRO A 102 -8.78 10.69 -34.75
N ASN A 103 -9.65 9.82 -34.23
CA ASN A 103 -10.73 9.26 -35.01
C ASN A 103 -11.89 10.26 -34.94
N SER A 104 -12.25 10.79 -36.10
CA SER A 104 -13.23 11.83 -36.35
C SER A 104 -14.67 11.34 -36.21
N GLN A 105 -15.03 10.66 -35.12
CA GLN A 105 -16.42 10.39 -34.78
C GLN A 105 -16.62 10.56 -33.27
N GLY A 106 -17.25 11.68 -32.91
CA GLY A 106 -17.60 12.01 -31.53
C GLY A 106 -18.58 10.99 -30.93
N PRO A 107 -18.60 10.80 -29.60
CA PRO A 107 -19.59 9.95 -28.95
C PRO A 107 -21.00 10.50 -29.21
N PRO A 108 -22.01 9.65 -29.51
CA PRO A 108 -23.38 10.12 -29.57
C PRO A 108 -23.79 10.68 -28.20
N ALA A 109 -24.32 11.90 -28.21
CA ALA A 109 -24.80 12.59 -27.02
C ALA A 109 -25.79 11.71 -26.26
N GLN A 110 -25.52 11.43 -24.99
CA GLN A 110 -26.50 10.80 -24.11
C GLN A 110 -27.55 11.85 -23.74
N PRO A 111 -28.86 11.60 -23.96
CA PRO A 111 -29.89 12.54 -23.56
C PRO A 111 -29.91 12.65 -22.03
N GLY A 112 -29.78 13.89 -21.55
CA GLY A 112 -29.73 14.22 -20.13
C GLY A 112 -30.98 13.77 -19.39
N ARG A 113 -30.80 12.99 -18.33
CA ARG A 113 -31.85 12.68 -17.35
C ARG A 113 -32.12 13.96 -16.54
N ARG A 114 -33.09 14.75 -16.97
CA ARG A 114 -33.68 15.84 -16.18
C ARG A 114 -34.22 15.24 -14.88
N LYS A 115 -33.58 15.53 -13.75
CA LYS A 115 -34.20 15.28 -12.45
C LYS A 115 -35.23 16.37 -12.24
N GLU A 116 -36.50 16.02 -12.40
CA GLU A 116 -37.59 16.87 -11.95
C GLU A 116 -37.60 16.80 -10.42
N CYS A 117 -37.16 17.87 -9.78
CA CYS A 117 -37.44 18.10 -8.37
C CYS A 117 -38.86 18.66 -8.30
N SER A 118 -39.83 17.84 -7.88
CA SER A 118 -41.16 18.31 -7.50
C SER A 118 -41.10 19.06 -6.17
N ALA A 119 -41.89 20.13 -6.10
CA ALA A 119 -42.02 21.10 -5.02
C ALA A 119 -42.68 20.54 -3.75
#